data_AF-Q9AT68-F1
#
_entry.id   AF-Q9AT68-F1
#
_cell.length_a   1.000
_cell.length_b   1.000
_cell.length_c   1.000
_cell.angle_alpha   90.00
_cell.angle_beta   90.00
_cell.angle_gamma   90.00
#
_symmetry.space_group_name_H-M   'P 1'
#
loop_
_entity.id
_entity.type
_entity.pdbx_description
1 polymer ?
#
loop_
_entity_poly.entity_id
_entity_poly.type
_entity_poly.pdbx_seq_one_letter_code
_entity_poly.pdbx_strand_id
1 'polypeptide(L)'
;IQHPLETYMDQDPLSPPESYPMPDTGLYHSENATYNGYAGKSVEEKRESLAVTRNTLDLFSSILNSEDDQKPAKNELTDSMLENCKQSLPVIQGIVESTVDDEGLLFEALSIHDELQQIISRYQQMEDPLVPITS
;
A
#
# COMPACT_ATOMS: atom_id res chain seq x y z
N ILE A 1 -21.77 22.28 70.73
CA ILE A 1 -22.34 22.90 69.50
C ILE A 1 -21.46 22.48 68.34
N GLN A 2 -22.07 21.90 67.32
CA GLN A 2 -21.46 21.33 66.11
C GLN A 2 -20.74 22.40 65.26
N HIS A 3 -19.65 22.03 64.58
CA HIS A 3 -19.58 22.15 63.11
C HIS A 3 -18.42 21.30 62.53
N PRO A 4 -18.63 20.61 61.40
CA PRO A 4 -17.73 19.60 60.84
C PRO A 4 -16.80 20.18 59.77
N LEU A 5 -15.68 19.47 59.53
CA LEU A 5 -14.76 19.66 58.40
C LEU A 5 -15.41 19.16 57.10
N GLU A 6 -16.24 19.96 56.43
CA GLU A 6 -16.78 19.60 55.12
C GLU A 6 -16.92 20.88 54.28
N THR A 7 -15.97 21.14 53.37
CA THR A 7 -16.14 21.87 52.10
C THR A 7 -14.77 21.94 51.41
N TYR A 8 -14.35 20.82 50.83
CA TYR A 8 -13.40 20.80 49.72
C TYR A 8 -13.70 19.58 48.85
N MET A 9 -14.97 19.38 48.47
CA MET A 9 -15.35 18.33 47.52
C MET A 9 -16.54 18.78 46.68
N ASP A 10 -16.46 19.97 46.07
CA ASP A 10 -17.37 20.35 44.98
C ASP A 10 -16.56 21.07 43.90
N GLN A 11 -15.58 20.37 43.33
CA GLN A 11 -15.12 20.67 41.98
C GLN A 11 -15.80 19.65 41.07
N ASP A 12 -16.81 20.12 40.34
CA ASP A 12 -17.41 19.43 39.21
C ASP A 12 -16.30 18.73 38.39
N PRO A 13 -16.37 17.42 38.16
CA PRO A 13 -15.46 16.78 37.22
C PRO A 13 -15.76 17.38 35.84
N LEU A 14 -14.85 18.24 35.35
CA LEU A 14 -14.93 18.80 34.01
C LEU A 14 -15.21 17.66 33.03
N SER A 15 -16.41 17.66 32.47
CA SER A 15 -16.80 16.67 31.48
C SER A 15 -15.84 16.80 30.30
N PRO A 16 -15.29 15.69 29.78
CA PRO A 16 -14.42 15.77 28.62
C PRO A 16 -15.18 16.46 27.47
N PRO A 17 -14.51 17.33 26.69
CA PRO A 17 -15.14 18.01 25.57
C PRO A 17 -15.82 16.98 24.65
N GLU A 18 -17.06 17.27 24.26
CA GLU A 18 -17.96 16.36 23.54
C GLU A 18 -17.47 15.99 22.12
N SER A 19 -16.40 16.65 21.66
CA SER A 19 -15.69 16.25 20.45
C SER A 19 -14.25 16.75 20.49
N TYR A 20 -13.30 15.81 20.45
CA TYR A 20 -11.96 16.13 19.98
C TYR A 20 -12.02 16.25 18.45
N PRO A 21 -11.37 17.26 17.83
CA PRO A 21 -11.17 17.24 16.39
C PRO A 21 -10.37 15.99 16.05
N MET A 22 -11.05 14.92 15.64
CA MET A 22 -10.37 13.77 15.06
C MET A 22 -9.73 14.26 13.76
N PRO A 23 -8.42 14.00 13.55
CA PRO A 23 -7.83 14.22 12.24
C PRO A 23 -8.67 13.44 11.24
N ASP A 24 -9.00 14.06 10.11
CA ASP A 24 -9.80 13.47 9.04
C ASP A 24 -9.19 12.11 8.64
N THR A 25 -9.73 11.03 9.20
CA THR A 25 -9.30 9.66 8.94
C THR A 25 -9.95 9.11 7.67
N GLY A 26 -10.36 9.99 6.75
CA GLY A 26 -11.07 9.62 5.53
C GLY A 26 -10.21 8.84 4.54
N LEU A 27 -8.87 8.92 4.64
CA LEU A 27 -7.95 8.17 3.78
C LEU A 27 -7.42 6.87 4.42
N TYR A 28 -7.36 6.80 5.76
CA TYR A 28 -6.74 5.67 6.48
C TYR A 28 -7.58 4.39 6.52
N HIS A 29 -8.82 4.42 6.04
CA HIS A 29 -9.70 3.25 6.09
C HIS A 29 -9.47 2.23 4.97
N SER A 30 -8.78 2.61 3.89
CA SER A 30 -8.43 1.66 2.81
C SER A 30 -7.10 0.96 3.08
N GLU A 31 -6.12 1.68 3.62
CA GLU A 31 -4.80 1.15 3.99
C GLU A 31 -4.88 0.26 5.24
N ASN A 32 -5.70 0.61 6.24
CA ASN A 32 -5.85 -0.19 7.46
C ASN A 32 -6.46 -1.58 7.22
N ALA A 33 -7.31 -1.74 6.19
CA ALA A 33 -7.97 -2.99 5.87
C ALA A 33 -6.98 -3.97 5.26
N THR A 34 -6.11 -3.44 4.39
CA THR A 34 -5.00 -4.19 3.81
C THR A 34 -3.96 -4.55 4.87
N TYR A 35 -3.55 -3.59 5.71
CA TYR A 35 -2.66 -3.86 6.85
C TYR A 35 -3.21 -4.94 7.79
N ASN A 36 -4.46 -4.83 8.25
CA ASN A 36 -5.08 -5.84 9.11
C ASN A 36 -5.20 -7.20 8.41
N GLY A 37 -5.47 -7.21 7.09
CA GLY A 37 -5.53 -8.44 6.31
C GLY A 37 -4.19 -9.18 6.22
N TYR A 38 -3.08 -8.45 6.12
CA TYR A 38 -1.74 -9.04 6.03
C TYR A 38 -1.05 -9.23 7.39
N ALA A 39 -1.41 -8.46 8.42
CA ALA A 39 -0.96 -8.66 9.79
C ALA A 39 -1.41 -10.02 10.36
N GLY A 40 -2.57 -10.54 9.91
CA GLY A 40 -3.07 -11.85 10.29
C GLY A 40 -2.53 -13.03 9.46
N LYS A 41 -1.78 -12.78 8.37
CA LYS A 41 -1.25 -13.83 7.48
C LYS A 41 0.07 -14.39 8.00
N SER A 42 0.27 -15.69 7.79
CA SER A 42 1.54 -16.35 8.07
C SER A 42 2.65 -15.85 7.14
N VAL A 43 3.90 -16.04 7.56
CA VAL A 43 5.08 -15.67 6.77
C VAL A 43 5.08 -16.41 5.42
N GLU A 44 4.64 -17.67 5.40
CA GLU A 44 4.53 -18.46 4.17
C GLU A 44 3.52 -17.87 3.17
N GLU A 45 2.38 -17.39 3.65
CA GLU A 45 1.34 -16.76 2.80
C GLU A 45 1.82 -15.42 2.23
N LYS A 46 2.57 -14.66 3.04
CA LYS A 46 3.24 -13.43 2.58
C LYS A 46 4.27 -13.77 1.49
N ARG A 47 5.12 -14.78 1.71
CA ARG A 47 6.10 -15.24 0.70
C ARG A 47 5.45 -15.69 -0.60
N GLU A 48 4.35 -16.43 -0.53
CA GLU A 48 3.62 -16.84 -1.73
C GLU A 48 3.11 -15.62 -2.51
N SER A 49 2.57 -14.63 -1.81
CA SER A 49 2.09 -13.38 -2.42
C SER A 49 3.23 -12.62 -3.13
N LEU A 50 4.42 -12.56 -2.51
CA LEU A 50 5.63 -11.98 -3.12
C LEU A 50 6.05 -12.78 -4.37
N ALA A 51 6.09 -14.10 -4.28
CA ALA A 51 6.49 -14.98 -5.38
C ALA A 51 5.54 -14.88 -6.59
N VAL A 52 4.23 -14.86 -6.35
CA VAL A 52 3.22 -14.65 -7.42
C VAL A 52 3.43 -13.30 -8.09
N THR A 53 3.61 -12.25 -7.30
CA THR A 53 3.82 -10.89 -7.82
C THR A 53 5.09 -10.81 -8.66
N ARG A 54 6.17 -11.43 -8.21
CA ARG A 54 7.42 -11.50 -8.96
C ARG A 54 7.27 -12.22 -10.30
N ASN A 55 6.55 -13.33 -10.33
CA ASN A 55 6.26 -14.03 -11.59
C ASN A 55 5.47 -13.15 -12.57
N THR A 56 4.47 -12.41 -12.06
CA THR A 56 3.71 -11.44 -12.88
C THR A 56 4.61 -10.33 -13.41
N LEU A 57 5.49 -9.79 -12.57
CA LEU A 57 6.47 -8.76 -12.93
C LEU A 57 7.44 -9.26 -14.01
N ASP A 58 8.05 -10.42 -13.81
CA ASP A 58 9.00 -11.01 -14.76
C ASP A 58 8.34 -11.25 -16.13
N LEU A 59 7.11 -11.77 -16.12
CA LEU A 59 6.33 -11.99 -17.33
C LEU A 59 6.02 -10.67 -18.03
N PHE A 60 5.53 -9.67 -17.30
CA PHE A 60 5.20 -8.37 -17.87
C PHE A 60 6.46 -7.68 -18.42
N SER A 61 7.58 -7.76 -17.70
CA SER A 61 8.86 -7.22 -18.14
C SER A 61 9.35 -7.91 -19.41
N SER A 62 9.22 -9.23 -19.51
CA SER A 62 9.54 -9.99 -20.72
C SER A 62 8.69 -9.57 -21.92
N ILE A 63 7.39 -9.35 -21.71
CA ILE A 63 6.47 -8.86 -22.75
C ILE A 63 6.92 -7.47 -23.23
N LEU A 64 7.15 -6.53 -22.31
CA LEU A 64 7.56 -5.15 -22.63
C LEU A 64 8.95 -5.03 -23.26
N ASN A 65 9.83 -6.00 -23.04
CA ASN A 65 11.15 -6.04 -23.67
C ASN A 65 11.14 -6.81 -25.01
N SER A 66 10.14 -7.67 -25.25
CA SER A 66 9.99 -8.41 -26.51
C SER A 66 9.28 -7.61 -27.60
N GLU A 67 8.54 -6.55 -27.24
CA GLU A 67 7.81 -5.65 -28.15
C GLU A 67 8.71 -4.59 -28.85
N ASP A 68 10.00 -4.87 -29.07
CA ASP A 68 10.99 -3.90 -29.58
C ASP A 68 10.80 -3.48 -31.06
N ASP A 69 9.90 -4.10 -31.82
CA ASP A 69 9.73 -3.81 -33.27
C ASP A 69 8.28 -3.60 -33.73
N GLN A 70 7.30 -3.80 -32.85
CA GLN A 70 5.90 -3.52 -33.14
C GLN A 70 5.41 -2.63 -32.03
N LYS A 71 5.27 -1.33 -32.35
CA LYS A 71 4.52 -0.31 -31.60
C LYS A 71 3.56 -1.02 -30.65
N PRO A 72 3.72 -0.88 -29.31
CA PRO A 72 3.10 -1.77 -28.35
C PRO A 72 1.66 -1.91 -28.77
N ALA A 73 1.35 -3.09 -29.30
CA ALA A 73 0.01 -3.34 -29.80
C ALA A 73 -0.75 -3.39 -28.50
N LYS A 74 -1.37 -2.27 -28.13
CA LYS A 74 -2.20 -2.12 -26.95
C LYS A 74 -3.17 -3.28 -26.98
N ASN A 75 -2.77 -4.33 -26.30
CA ASN A 75 -3.38 -5.63 -26.38
C ASN A 75 -4.07 -5.80 -25.04
N GLU A 76 -5.25 -6.40 -25.06
CA GLU A 76 -6.00 -6.70 -23.84
C GLU A 76 -5.13 -7.43 -22.80
N LEU A 77 -4.11 -8.16 -23.27
CA LEU A 77 -3.09 -8.79 -22.43
C LEU A 77 -2.19 -7.79 -21.68
N THR A 78 -1.62 -6.76 -22.33
CA THR A 78 -0.73 -5.80 -21.66
C THR A 78 -1.51 -4.90 -20.70
N ASP A 79 -2.72 -4.49 -21.07
CA ASP A 79 -3.61 -3.72 -20.21
C ASP A 79 -4.04 -4.54 -18.97
N SER A 80 -4.35 -5.83 -19.15
CA SER A 80 -4.66 -6.74 -18.05
C SER A 80 -3.46 -6.97 -17.14
N MET A 81 -2.25 -7.15 -17.69
CA MET A 81 -1.02 -7.30 -16.90
C MET A 81 -0.71 -6.03 -16.08
N LEU A 82 -0.90 -4.85 -16.67
CA LEU A 82 -0.76 -3.58 -15.96
C LEU A 82 -1.72 -3.49 -14.78
N GLU A 83 -3.00 -3.84 -14.99
CA GLU A 83 -4.00 -3.83 -13.93
C GLU A 83 -3.62 -4.82 -12.81
N ASN A 84 -3.15 -6.02 -13.14
CA ASN A 84 -2.64 -6.97 -12.15
C ASN A 84 -1.47 -6.39 -11.33
N CYS A 85 -0.55 -5.66 -11.96
CA CYS A 85 0.54 -4.97 -11.25
C CYS A 85 0.02 -3.86 -10.33
N LYS A 86 -1.03 -3.14 -10.72
CA LYS A 86 -1.66 -2.12 -9.87
C LYS A 86 -2.39 -2.74 -8.68
N GLN A 87 -3.04 -3.88 -8.88
CA GLN A 87 -3.74 -4.61 -7.82
C GLN A 87 -2.76 -5.29 -6.85
N SER A 88 -1.54 -5.64 -7.29
CA SER A 88 -0.52 -6.18 -6.40
C SER A 88 0.15 -5.10 -5.54
N LEU A 89 0.21 -3.83 -5.95
CA LEU A 89 0.77 -2.74 -5.14
C LEU A 89 0.23 -2.68 -3.70
N PRO A 90 -1.09 -2.57 -3.45
CA PRO A 90 -1.61 -2.53 -2.09
C PRO A 90 -1.32 -3.83 -1.32
N VAL A 91 -1.32 -4.97 -2.00
CA VAL A 91 -0.97 -6.27 -1.40
C VAL A 91 0.46 -6.25 -0.87
N ILE A 92 1.43 -5.84 -1.70
CA ILE A 92 2.84 -5.77 -1.32
C ILE A 92 3.03 -4.72 -0.22
N GLN A 93 2.37 -3.57 -0.32
CA GLN A 93 2.44 -2.55 0.72
C GLN A 93 1.93 -3.06 2.07
N GLY A 94 0.82 -3.79 2.11
CA GLY A 94 0.35 -4.44 3.34
C GLY A 94 1.33 -5.46 3.91
N ILE A 95 2.06 -6.18 3.05
CA ILE A 95 3.13 -7.08 3.47
C ILE A 95 4.29 -6.28 4.08
N VAL A 96 4.76 -5.21 3.43
CA VAL A 96 5.83 -4.33 3.93
C VAL A 96 5.46 -3.77 5.30
N GLU A 97 4.27 -3.22 5.45
CA GLU A 97 3.84 -2.59 6.70
C GLU A 97 3.66 -3.60 7.84
N SER A 98 3.18 -4.81 7.52
CA SER A 98 2.91 -5.85 8.52
C SER A 98 4.10 -6.77 8.83
N THR A 99 5.23 -6.62 8.13
CA THR A 99 6.43 -7.45 8.34
C THR A 99 7.37 -6.73 9.30
N VAL A 100 7.57 -7.31 10.49
CA VAL A 100 8.38 -6.70 11.55
C VAL A 100 9.56 -7.57 12.00
N ASP A 101 9.45 -8.89 11.85
CA ASP A 101 10.39 -9.87 12.41
C ASP A 101 11.30 -10.57 11.37
N ASP A 102 11.00 -10.42 10.07
CA ASP A 102 11.76 -11.04 8.98
C ASP A 102 12.29 -9.96 8.02
N GLU A 103 13.52 -9.49 8.28
CA GLU A 103 14.18 -8.46 7.46
C GLU A 103 14.41 -8.90 6.01
N GLY A 104 14.61 -10.21 5.78
CA GLY A 104 14.79 -10.75 4.44
C GLY A 104 13.51 -10.66 3.62
N LEU A 105 12.38 -11.04 4.23
CA LEU A 105 11.05 -10.87 3.64
C LEU A 105 10.72 -9.39 3.38
N LEU A 106 11.03 -8.52 4.35
CA LEU A 106 10.79 -7.08 4.22
C LEU A 106 11.59 -6.48 3.05
N PHE A 107 12.87 -6.84 2.93
CA PHE A 107 13.73 -6.36 1.84
C PHE A 107 13.22 -6.84 0.48
N GLU A 108 12.82 -8.11 0.38
CA GLU A 108 12.21 -8.66 -0.85
C GLU A 108 10.91 -7.93 -1.20
N ALA A 109 10.04 -7.70 -0.21
CA ALA A 109 8.78 -6.98 -0.41
C ALA A 109 9.01 -5.53 -0.90
N LEU A 110 9.98 -4.83 -0.31
CA LEU A 110 10.36 -3.48 -0.74
C LEU A 110 10.92 -3.48 -2.17
N SER A 111 11.81 -4.42 -2.51
CA SER A 111 12.35 -4.56 -3.87
C SER A 111 11.22 -4.76 -4.89
N ILE A 112 10.31 -5.70 -4.61
CA ILE A 112 9.19 -6.00 -5.50
C ILE A 112 8.26 -4.80 -5.65
N HIS A 113 8.00 -4.05 -4.57
CA HIS A 113 7.21 -2.84 -4.62
C HIS A 113 7.83 -1.80 -5.56
N ASP A 114 9.13 -1.53 -5.42
CA ASP A 114 9.84 -0.55 -6.25
C ASP A 114 9.89 -0.98 -7.73
N GLU A 115 10.12 -2.27 -7.99
CA GLU A 115 10.10 -2.83 -9.34
C GLU A 115 8.71 -2.76 -9.98
N LEU A 116 7.64 -3.01 -9.23
CA LEU A 116 6.26 -2.82 -9.69
C LEU A 116 5.99 -1.36 -10.08
N GLN A 117 6.40 -0.40 -9.24
CA GLN A 117 6.23 1.01 -9.55
C GLN A 117 7.01 1.40 -10.82
N GLN A 118 8.22 0.86 -10.98
CA GLN A 118 9.06 1.10 -12.15
C GLN A 118 8.41 0.55 -13.43
N ILE A 119 7.92 -0.70 -13.43
CA ILE A 119 7.34 -1.30 -14.63
C ILE A 119 6.02 -0.63 -15.05
N ILE A 120 5.20 -0.26 -14.07
CA ILE A 120 3.96 0.50 -14.30
C ILE A 120 4.30 1.84 -14.94
N SER A 121 5.28 2.56 -14.39
CA SER A 121 5.72 3.85 -14.91
C SER A 121 6.30 3.71 -16.33
N ARG A 122 7.08 2.67 -16.59
CA ARG A 122 7.63 2.38 -17.92
C ARG A 122 6.52 2.15 -18.95
N TYR A 123 5.51 1.34 -18.62
CA TYR A 123 4.38 1.10 -19.53
C TYR A 123 3.61 2.40 -19.82
N GLN A 124 3.35 3.21 -18.80
CA GLN A 124 2.67 4.49 -18.98
C GLN A 124 3.45 5.46 -19.88
N GLN A 125 4.79 5.51 -19.75
CA GLN A 125 5.63 6.32 -20.64
C GLN A 125 5.64 5.82 -22.09
N MET A 126 5.51 4.51 -22.30
CA MET A 126 5.39 3.91 -23.63
C MET A 126 4.00 4.15 -24.24
N GLU A 127 2.95 4.16 -23.42
CA GLU A 127 1.57 4.42 -23.83
C GLU A 127 1.33 5.91 -24.15
N ASP A 128 1.96 6.83 -23.41
CA ASP A 128 1.80 8.27 -23.59
C ASP A 128 3.15 8.97 -23.86
N PRO A 129 3.65 8.93 -25.10
CA PRO A 129 4.86 9.66 -25.48
C PRO A 129 4.67 11.19 -25.55
N LEU A 130 3.52 11.74 -25.13
CA LEU A 130 3.13 13.13 -25.37
C LEU A 130 3.22 14.06 -24.15
N VAL A 131 3.70 13.63 -22.98
CA VAL A 131 3.99 14.58 -21.89
C VAL A 131 5.32 15.27 -22.20
N PRO A 132 5.33 16.52 -22.72
CA PRO A 132 6.57 17.21 -23.04
C PRO A 132 7.21 17.62 -21.72
N ILE A 133 8.50 17.35 -21.58
CA ILE A 133 9.34 17.97 -20.56
C ILE A 133 9.35 19.47 -20.85
N THR A 134 8.40 20.23 -20.30
CA THR A 134 8.43 21.69 -20.39
C THR A 134 9.56 22.19 -19.50
N SER A 135 10.58 22.75 -20.16
CA SER A 135 11.75 23.43 -19.56
C SER A 135 11.38 24.55 -18.59
#